data_AF-A0A6B9G9V7-F1
#
_entry.id   AF-A0A6B9G9V7-F1
#
_cell.length_a   1.000
_cell.length_b   1.000
_cell.length_c   1.000
_cell.angle_alpha   90.00
_cell.angle_beta   90.00
_cell.angle_gamma   90.00
#
_symmetry.space_group_name_H-M   'P 1'
#
loop_
_entity.id
_entity.type
_entity.pdbx_description
1 polymer ?
#
loop_
_entity_poly.entity_id
_entity_poly.type
_entity_poly.pdbx_seq_one_letter_code
_entity_poly.pdbx_strand_id
1 'polypeptide(L)'
;MPEPAKLWSVESSGFMWCLPLRYSRLPVRRRLVRMMLTLQKYGEACTTHHGRGSDALTPAADYARSLIDTAMLRGELRCRPSGEMARYYLLQTDALLSFMAGVRQNKVQLRKEVRRLTAEFLSCYAAGAAT
;
A
#
# COMPACT_ATOMS: atom_id res chain seq x y z
N MET A 1 -27.36 26.79 -19.72
CA MET A 1 -26.42 26.54 -18.62
C MET A 1 -27.12 25.74 -17.54
N PRO A 2 -26.76 24.46 -17.34
CA PRO A 2 -26.95 23.80 -16.05
C PRO A 2 -25.60 23.50 -15.37
N GLU A 3 -25.67 23.44 -14.04
CA GLU A 3 -24.65 23.49 -13.00
C GLU A 3 -23.61 22.34 -12.96
N PRO A 4 -22.48 22.53 -12.24
CA PRO A 4 -21.31 21.67 -12.35
C PRO A 4 -21.48 20.38 -11.55
N ALA A 5 -21.25 19.24 -12.22
CA ALA A 5 -21.12 17.93 -11.60
C ALA A 5 -19.89 17.89 -10.65
N LYS A 6 -20.12 18.17 -9.37
CA LYS A 6 -19.19 17.90 -8.27
C LYS A 6 -19.65 16.63 -7.57
N LEU A 7 -18.87 15.53 -7.64
CA LEU A 7 -18.85 14.46 -6.62
C LEU A 7 -17.78 13.36 -6.90
N TRP A 8 -16.57 13.70 -7.33
CA TRP A 8 -15.49 12.69 -7.50
C TRP A 8 -14.37 12.83 -6.45
N SER A 9 -14.71 13.09 -5.18
CA SER A 9 -13.68 13.31 -4.16
C SER A 9 -13.94 12.67 -2.80
N VAL A 10 -14.96 11.82 -2.67
CA VAL A 10 -15.30 11.19 -1.38
C VAL A 10 -14.61 9.83 -1.22
N GLU A 11 -14.45 9.04 -2.28
CA GLU A 11 -13.85 7.70 -2.17
C GLU A 11 -12.34 7.73 -1.94
N SER A 12 -11.63 8.71 -2.52
CA SER A 12 -10.21 8.95 -2.24
C SER A 12 -9.95 9.40 -0.80
N SER A 13 -10.94 10.01 -0.13
CA SER A 13 -10.77 10.50 1.24
C SER A 13 -10.70 9.34 2.24
N GLY A 14 -11.52 8.29 2.08
CA GLY A 14 -11.56 7.15 3.00
C GLY A 14 -10.21 6.44 3.13
N PHE A 15 -9.51 6.28 2.00
CA PHE A 15 -8.18 5.66 1.94
C PHE A 15 -7.16 6.36 2.84
N MET A 16 -7.09 7.69 2.79
CA MET A 16 -6.22 8.50 3.66
C MET A 16 -6.63 8.44 5.13
N TRP A 17 -7.93 8.47 5.45
CA TRP A 17 -8.40 8.41 6.85
C TRP A 17 -8.15 7.05 7.52
N CYS A 18 -8.06 5.96 6.74
CA CYS A 18 -7.80 4.62 7.26
C CYS A 18 -6.31 4.31 7.52
N LEU A 19 -5.40 5.22 7.15
CA LEU A 19 -3.98 5.11 7.43
C LEU A 19 -3.62 6.07 8.57
N PRO A 20 -3.82 5.66 9.84
CA PRO A 20 -3.63 6.57 10.94
C PRO A 20 -2.17 7.05 11.01
N LEU A 21 -2.01 8.36 11.15
CA LEU A 21 -0.77 9.08 11.50
C LEU A 21 0.01 8.42 12.66
N ARG A 22 -0.68 7.60 13.46
CA ARG A 22 -0.15 6.74 14.53
C ARG A 22 0.94 5.77 14.07
N TYR A 23 1.08 5.51 12.77
CA TYR A 23 2.13 4.62 12.25
C TYR A 23 3.44 5.31 11.92
N SER A 24 3.50 6.64 11.98
CA SER A 24 4.71 7.42 11.71
C SER A 24 5.90 6.99 12.57
N ARG A 25 5.70 6.53 13.82
CA ARG A 25 6.79 6.08 14.72
C ARG A 25 7.17 4.61 14.60
N LEU A 26 6.50 3.84 13.75
CA LEU A 26 6.80 2.42 13.58
C LEU A 26 7.99 2.21 12.63
N PRO A 27 8.75 1.11 12.80
CA PRO A 27 9.76 0.71 11.81
C PRO A 27 9.08 0.44 10.46
N VAL A 28 9.82 0.70 9.38
CA VAL A 28 9.37 0.64 7.98
C VAL A 28 8.69 -0.69 7.67
N ARG A 29 9.24 -1.81 8.18
CA ARG A 29 8.63 -3.14 8.05
C ARG A 29 7.18 -3.17 8.52
N ARG A 30 6.89 -2.61 9.71
CA ARG A 30 5.53 -2.59 10.27
C ARG A 30 4.61 -1.63 9.49
N ARG A 31 5.15 -0.52 9.00
CA ARG A 31 4.41 0.44 8.15
C ARG A 31 3.99 -0.20 6.83
N LEU A 32 4.92 -0.87 6.14
CA LEU A 32 4.68 -1.60 4.89
C LEU A 32 3.67 -2.74 5.07
N VAL A 33 3.78 -3.55 6.13
CA VAL A 33 2.79 -4.61 6.41
C VAL A 33 1.39 -4.04 6.58
N ARG A 34 1.24 -2.97 7.37
CA ARG A 34 -0.08 -2.37 7.61
C ARG A 34 -0.66 -1.75 6.35
N MET A 35 0.14 -1.05 5.56
CA MET A 35 -0.31 -0.48 4.31
C MET A 35 -0.78 -1.56 3.32
N MET A 36 -0.03 -2.67 3.19
CA MET A 36 -0.39 -3.76 2.28
C MET A 36 -1.71 -4.44 2.70
N LEU A 37 -1.93 -4.61 4.00
CA LEU A 37 -3.20 -5.10 4.55
C LEU A 37 -4.36 -4.11 4.32
N THR A 38 -4.11 -2.81 4.46
CA THR A 38 -5.12 -1.78 4.18
C THR A 38 -5.49 -1.79 2.69
N LEU A 39 -4.50 -1.80 1.79
CA LEU A 39 -4.71 -1.89 0.35
C LEU A 39 -5.46 -3.16 -0.04
N GLN A 40 -5.14 -4.30 0.59
CA GLN A 40 -5.84 -5.55 0.37
C GLN A 40 -7.32 -5.45 0.74
N LYS A 41 -7.63 -4.89 1.93
CA LYS A 41 -9.01 -4.65 2.38
C LYS A 41 -9.77 -3.68 1.47
N TYR A 42 -9.09 -2.65 0.97
CA TYR A 42 -9.67 -1.72 0.00
C TYR A 42 -9.95 -2.40 -1.34
N GLY A 43 -9.01 -3.21 -1.85
CA GLY A 43 -9.21 -3.98 -3.07
C GLY A 43 -10.40 -4.95 -2.95
N GLU A 44 -10.54 -5.66 -1.82
CA GLU A 44 -11.73 -6.47 -1.55
C GLU A 44 -13.03 -5.64 -1.60
N ALA A 45 -13.07 -4.48 -0.91
CA ALA A 45 -14.24 -3.61 -0.88
C ALA A 45 -14.57 -2.99 -2.25
N CYS A 46 -13.56 -2.70 -3.07
CA CYS A 46 -13.73 -2.19 -4.43
C CYS A 46 -14.12 -3.29 -5.42
N THR A 47 -13.75 -4.56 -5.22
CA THR A 47 -14.26 -5.66 -6.07
C THR A 47 -15.76 -5.91 -5.91
N THR A 48 -16.32 -5.58 -4.74
CA THR A 48 -17.77 -5.63 -4.47
C THR A 48 -18.56 -4.46 -5.07
N HIS A 49 -17.89 -3.36 -5.45
CA HIS A 49 -18.51 -2.21 -6.13
C HIS A 49 -17.91 -2.10 -7.53
N HIS A 50 -18.65 -2.52 -8.55
CA HIS A 50 -18.27 -2.45 -9.98
C HIS A 50 -17.78 -1.05 -10.40
N GLY A 51 -16.50 -0.79 -10.25
CA GLY A 51 -15.86 0.47 -10.57
C GLY A 51 -14.35 0.34 -10.43
N ARG A 52 -13.72 -0.39 -11.37
CA ARG A 52 -12.25 -0.43 -11.50
C ARG A 52 -11.78 0.90 -12.09
N GLY A 53 -11.94 1.98 -11.31
CA GLY A 53 -11.39 3.29 -11.61
C GLY A 53 -9.89 3.26 -11.36
N SER A 54 -9.13 3.54 -12.42
CA SER A 54 -7.68 3.74 -12.40
C SER A 54 -7.22 4.79 -11.36
N ASP A 55 -8.15 5.55 -10.78
CA ASP A 55 -7.91 6.64 -9.84
C ASP A 55 -7.54 6.20 -8.43
N ALA A 56 -7.94 5.00 -7.97
CA ALA A 56 -7.61 4.52 -6.62
C ALA A 56 -6.11 4.19 -6.44
N LEU A 57 -5.39 3.96 -7.54
CA LEU A 57 -3.96 3.70 -7.54
C LEU A 57 -3.15 4.99 -7.28
N THR A 58 -3.70 6.16 -7.58
CA THR A 58 -2.99 7.44 -7.44
C THR A 58 -2.77 7.82 -5.96
N PRO A 59 -3.78 7.81 -5.07
CA PRO A 59 -3.58 8.04 -3.63
C PRO A 59 -2.72 6.98 -2.94
N ALA A 60 -2.85 5.72 -3.35
CA ALA A 60 -2.03 4.62 -2.83
C ALA A 60 -0.56 4.80 -3.22
N ALA A 61 -0.28 5.22 -4.45
CA ALA A 61 1.07 5.49 -4.93
C ALA A 61 1.69 6.71 -4.23
N ASP A 62 0.93 7.78 -4.05
CA ASP A 62 1.41 8.98 -3.37
C ASP A 62 1.74 8.69 -1.90
N TYR A 63 0.88 7.92 -1.22
CA TYR A 63 1.14 7.50 0.16
C TYR A 63 2.31 6.51 0.27
N ALA A 64 2.46 5.58 -0.68
CA ALA A 64 3.60 4.67 -0.73
C ALA A 64 4.91 5.45 -0.87
N ARG A 65 4.93 6.44 -1.78
CA ARG A 65 6.08 7.35 -1.97
C ARG A 65 6.40 8.08 -0.67
N SER A 66 5.41 8.70 -0.03
CA SER A 66 5.61 9.41 1.25
C SER A 66 6.19 8.51 2.35
N LEU A 67 5.71 7.26 2.47
CA LEU A 67 6.25 6.30 3.43
C LEU A 67 7.70 5.90 3.14
N ILE A 68 8.01 5.70 1.85
CA ILE A 68 9.35 5.34 1.39
C ILE A 68 10.31 6.51 1.61
N ASP A 69 9.94 7.73 1.23
CA ASP A 69 10.73 8.95 1.46
C ASP A 69 11.02 9.12 2.96
N THR A 70 10.00 8.95 3.81
CA THR A 70 10.19 9.02 5.27
C THR A 70 11.13 7.93 5.80
N ALA A 71 11.06 6.71 5.24
CA ALA A 71 11.93 5.61 5.65
C ALA A 71 13.38 5.81 5.15
N MET A 72 13.56 6.42 3.98
CA MET A 72 14.87 6.86 3.48
C MET A 72 15.46 7.96 4.36
N LEU A 73 14.68 8.98 4.73
CA LEU A 73 15.12 10.06 5.64
C LEU A 73 15.56 9.55 7.01
N ARG A 74 15.02 8.41 7.45
CA ARG A 74 15.39 7.74 8.71
C ARG A 74 16.55 6.76 8.58
N GLY A 75 17.10 6.57 7.37
CA GLY A 75 18.14 5.59 7.11
C GLY A 75 17.66 4.14 7.22
N GLU A 76 16.35 3.88 7.14
CA GLU A 76 15.79 2.51 7.17
C GLU A 76 15.85 1.86 5.78
N LEU A 77 15.72 2.67 4.72
CA LEU A 77 15.82 2.25 3.32
C LEU A 77 17.01 2.93 2.63
N ARG A 78 17.58 2.25 1.63
CA ARG A 78 18.67 2.75 0.78
C ARG A 78 18.20 3.97 0.01
N CYS A 79 19.14 4.87 -0.28
CA CYS A 79 18.89 6.00 -1.15
C CYS A 79 18.70 5.52 -2.60
N ARG A 80 17.44 5.38 -3.02
CA ARG A 80 17.00 4.96 -4.36
C ARG A 80 15.82 5.83 -4.80
N PRO A 81 15.47 5.88 -6.09
CA PRO A 81 14.31 6.65 -6.54
C PRO A 81 13.03 6.13 -5.87
N SER A 82 12.38 6.95 -5.05
CA SER A 82 11.20 6.52 -4.29
C SER A 82 10.03 6.13 -5.18
N GLY A 83 9.93 6.71 -6.38
CA GLY A 83 8.98 6.29 -7.41
C GLY A 83 9.17 4.85 -7.89
N GLU A 84 10.41 4.39 -8.06
CA GLU A 84 10.72 3.01 -8.45
C GLU A 84 10.29 2.04 -7.34
N MET A 85 10.69 2.35 -6.10
CA MET A 85 10.38 1.55 -4.93
C MET A 85 8.87 1.47 -4.67
N ALA A 86 8.15 2.59 -4.83
CA ALA A 86 6.71 2.64 -4.67
C ALA A 86 5.99 1.81 -5.75
N ARG A 87 6.45 1.88 -7.01
CA ARG A 87 5.92 1.05 -8.10
C ARG A 87 6.13 -0.43 -7.82
N TYR A 88 7.32 -0.84 -7.41
CA TYR A 88 7.61 -2.23 -7.06
C TYR A 88 6.74 -2.71 -5.90
N TYR A 89 6.58 -1.90 -4.85
CA TYR A 89 5.72 -2.22 -3.71
C TYR A 89 4.23 -2.37 -4.10
N LEU A 90 3.72 -1.50 -4.97
CA LEU A 90 2.35 -1.59 -5.47
C LEU A 90 2.14 -2.82 -6.36
N LEU A 91 3.13 -3.17 -7.19
CA LEU A 91 3.09 -4.39 -8.01
C LEU A 91 2.97 -5.65 -7.13
N GLN A 92 3.75 -5.71 -6.04
CA GLN A 92 3.61 -6.80 -5.06
C GLN A 92 2.22 -6.83 -4.42
N THR A 93 1.62 -5.66 -4.18
CA THR A 93 0.28 -5.55 -3.59
C THR A 93 -0.81 -6.00 -4.56
N ASP A 94 -0.68 -5.69 -5.85
CA ASP A 94 -1.59 -6.17 -6.90
C ASP A 94 -1.49 -7.69 -7.11
N ALA A 95 -0.27 -8.23 -7.06
CA ALA A 95 -0.03 -9.67 -7.07
C ALA A 95 -0.67 -10.36 -5.85
N LEU A 96 -0.59 -9.74 -4.66
CA LEU A 96 -1.26 -10.22 -3.45
C LEU A 96 -2.79 -10.22 -3.62
N LEU A 97 -3.36 -9.14 -4.15
CA LEU A 97 -4.81 -9.04 -4.43
C LEU A 97 -5.27 -10.15 -5.37
N SER A 98 -4.54 -10.36 -6.45
CA SER A 98 -4.81 -11.43 -7.42
C SER A 98 -4.71 -12.83 -6.80
N PHE A 99 -3.70 -13.06 -5.96
CA PHE A 99 -3.54 -14.31 -5.21
C PHE A 99 -4.70 -14.57 -4.23
N MET A 100 -5.23 -13.51 -3.63
CA MET A 100 -6.33 -13.60 -2.66
C MET A 100 -7.71 -13.65 -3.31
N ALA A 101 -7.86 -13.28 -4.60
CA ALA A 101 -9.14 -13.14 -5.30
C ALA A 101 -9.97 -14.44 -5.44
N GLY A 102 -9.41 -15.60 -5.10
CA GLY A 102 -10.12 -16.89 -5.08
C GLY A 102 -10.09 -17.61 -3.71
N VAL A 103 -9.39 -17.07 -2.73
CA VAL A 103 -9.17 -17.72 -1.43
C VAL A 103 -10.17 -17.16 -0.42
N ARG A 104 -11.20 -17.92 -0.05
CA ARG A 104 -12.14 -17.54 1.02
C ARG A 104 -11.37 -17.20 2.30
N GLN A 105 -11.24 -15.90 2.58
CA GLN A 105 -10.81 -15.28 3.85
C GLN A 105 -9.77 -16.05 4.70
N ASN A 106 -8.74 -16.62 4.08
CA ASN A 106 -7.67 -17.26 4.84
C ASN A 106 -6.73 -16.18 5.40
N LYS A 107 -7.12 -15.60 6.54
CA LYS A 107 -6.36 -14.54 7.25
C LYS A 107 -4.94 -14.98 7.61
N VAL A 108 -4.72 -16.28 7.84
CA VAL A 108 -3.39 -16.83 8.15
C VAL A 108 -2.51 -16.76 6.91
N GLN A 109 -3.02 -17.21 5.77
CA GLN A 109 -2.32 -17.17 4.48
C GLN A 109 -2.06 -15.73 4.03
N LEU A 110 -3.04 -14.82 4.17
CA LEU A 110 -2.85 -13.40 3.92
C LEU A 110 -1.70 -12.81 4.75
N ARG A 111 -1.69 -13.06 6.06
CA ARG A 111 -0.63 -12.56 6.96
C ARG A 111 0.73 -13.15 6.61
N LYS A 112 0.79 -14.43 6.22
CA LYS A 112 2.03 -15.10 5.79
C LYS A 112 2.57 -14.45 4.52
N GLU A 113 1.70 -14.20 3.55
CA GLU A 113 2.08 -13.66 2.24
C GLU A 113 2.49 -12.18 2.33
N VAL A 114 1.75 -11.36 3.07
CA VAL A 114 2.14 -9.96 3.34
C VAL A 114 3.52 -9.89 4.01
N ARG A 115 3.80 -10.78 4.97
CA ARG A 115 5.13 -10.84 5.61
C ARG A 115 6.21 -11.27 4.63
N ARG A 116 5.93 -12.22 3.74
CA ARG A 116 6.86 -12.68 2.69
C ARG A 116 7.20 -11.54 1.74
N LEU A 117 6.20 -10.89 1.16
CA LEU A 117 6.38 -9.77 0.22
C LEU A 117 7.09 -8.58 0.88
N THR A 118 6.75 -8.26 2.13
CA THR A 118 7.46 -7.21 2.87
C THR A 118 8.94 -7.58 3.10
N ALA A 119 9.25 -8.84 3.41
CA ALA A 119 10.64 -9.27 3.57
C ALA A 119 11.40 -9.21 2.24
N GLU A 120 10.76 -9.60 1.14
CA GLU A 120 11.29 -9.50 -0.22
C GLU A 120 11.62 -8.04 -0.57
N PHE A 121 10.68 -7.11 -0.36
CA PHE A 121 10.91 -5.67 -0.54
C PHE A 121 12.11 -5.16 0.27
N LEU A 122 12.20 -5.53 1.55
CA LEU A 122 13.29 -5.09 2.41
C LEU A 122 14.64 -5.71 2.01
N SER A 123 14.65 -6.93 1.47
CA SER A 123 15.89 -7.53 0.97
C SER A 123 16.49 -6.74 -0.19
N CYS A 124 15.66 -6.13 -1.04
CA CYS A 124 16.09 -5.27 -2.14
C CYS A 124 16.54 -3.88 -1.66
N TYR A 125 15.82 -3.31 -0.69
CA TYR A 125 15.88 -1.86 -0.43
C TYR A 125 16.27 -1.44 1.00
N ALA A 126 16.46 -2.34 1.96
CA ALA A 126 16.86 -1.96 3.32
C ALA A 126 18.30 -1.41 3.37
N ALA A 127 18.52 -0.33 4.13
CA ALA A 127 19.84 0.31 4.29
C ALA A 127 20.74 -0.38 5.34
N GLY A 128 20.16 -1.11 6.29
CA GLY A 128 20.87 -1.89 7.30
C GLY A 128 20.49 -3.37 7.23
N ALA A 129 21.48 -4.24 7.46
CA ALA A 129 21.42 -5.68 7.24
C ALA A 129 20.21 -6.36 7.91
N ALA A 130 19.73 -7.40 7.22
CA ALA A 130 18.89 -8.43 7.79
C ALA A 130 19.58 -9.01 9.04
N THR A 131 19.09 -8.65 10.22
CA THR A 131 19.31 -9.35 11.49
C THR A 131 18.01 -9.33 12.27
#